data_AF-A0A0D0D7B3-F1
#
_entry.id   AF-A0A0D0D7B3-F1
#
_cell.length_a   1.000
_cell.length_b   1.000
_cell.length_c   1.000
_cell.angle_alpha   90.00
_cell.angle_beta   90.00
_cell.angle_gamma   90.00
#
_symmetry.space_group_name_H-M   'P 1'
#
loop_
_entity.id
_entity.type
_entity.pdbx_description
1 polymer ?
#
loop_
_entity_poly.entity_id
_entity_poly.type
_entity_poly.pdbx_seq_one_letter_code
_entity_poly.pdbx_strand_id
1 'polypeptide(L)'
;VDMETKLKLCKLQAYLNQLPDSLPLKNEAESDYGFDFFGPGDTNEEDLGLEGAVNCQLKNWLRQCNKGPVRLKERGPRIAGVISIPDIYLTKFPTSIILKKWVDDLISSTGLAFKTAKCLVSM
;
A
#
# COMPACT_ATOMS: atom_id res chain seq x y z
N VAL A 1 0.39 -14.84 -11.01
CA VAL A 1 1.39 -14.22 -10.11
C VAL A 1 2.44 -15.27 -9.72
N ASP A 2 3.72 -14.94 -9.86
CA ASP A 2 4.84 -15.82 -9.47
C ASP A 2 4.95 -16.01 -7.94
N MET A 3 5.68 -17.03 -7.52
CA MET A 3 5.84 -17.39 -6.10
C MET A 3 6.51 -16.28 -5.28
N GLU A 4 7.47 -15.57 -5.86
CA GLU A 4 8.16 -14.47 -5.19
C GLU A 4 7.17 -13.34 -4.82
N THR A 5 6.35 -12.93 -5.79
CA THR A 5 5.36 -11.88 -5.60
C THR A 5 4.29 -12.29 -4.59
N LYS A 6 3.84 -13.55 -4.59
CA LYS A 6 2.94 -14.08 -3.55
C LYS A 6 3.56 -14.01 -2.16
N LEU A 7 4.83 -14.40 -2.01
CA LEU A 7 5.54 -14.32 -0.74
C LEU A 7 5.66 -12.87 -0.24
N LYS A 8 5.92 -11.92 -1.15
CA LYS A 8 5.95 -10.49 -0.83
C LYS A 8 4.59 -9.98 -0.35
N LEU A 9 3.48 -10.38 -0.98
CA LEU A 9 2.13 -10.02 -0.55
C LEU A 9 1.82 -10.57 0.86
N CYS A 10 2.14 -11.84 1.14
CA CYS A 10 1.99 -12.42 2.47
C CYS A 10 2.82 -11.69 3.52
N LYS A 11 4.07 -11.34 3.19
CA LYS A 11 4.96 -10.57 4.07
C LYS A 11 4.38 -9.19 4.36
N LEU A 12 3.90 -8.49 3.33
CA LEU A 12 3.27 -7.18 3.47
C LEU A 12 2.05 -7.26 4.39
N GLN A 13 1.21 -8.30 4.26
CA GLN A 13 0.07 -8.53 5.15
C GLN A 13 0.46 -8.68 6.60
N ALA A 14 1.45 -9.53 6.89
CA ALA A 14 1.95 -9.71 8.24
C ALA A 14 2.47 -8.39 8.84
N TYR A 15 3.17 -7.57 8.04
CA TYR A 15 3.73 -6.30 8.49
C TYR A 15 2.66 -5.23 8.73
N LEU A 16 1.66 -5.12 7.85
CA LEU A 16 0.57 -4.17 8.01
C LEU A 16 -0.29 -4.48 9.25
N ASN A 17 -0.47 -5.76 9.57
CA ASN A 17 -1.20 -6.21 10.75
C ASN A 17 -0.44 -5.97 12.07
N GLN A 18 0.88 -5.75 11.99
CA GLN A 18 1.76 -5.62 13.16
C GLN A 18 2.39 -4.23 13.26
N LEU A 19 1.85 -3.23 12.56
CA LEU A 19 2.38 -1.88 12.60
C LEU A 19 2.53 -1.35 14.03
N PRO A 20 3.61 -0.60 14.32
CA PRO A 20 3.94 -0.20 15.68
C PRO A 20 2.93 0.80 16.26
N ASP A 21 2.78 0.79 17.59
CA ASP A 21 1.89 1.68 18.35
C ASP A 21 2.24 3.17 18.25
N SER A 22 3.42 3.51 17.72
CA SER A 22 3.78 4.89 17.37
C SER A 22 2.91 5.46 16.26
N LEU A 23 2.21 4.62 15.49
CA LEU A 23 1.18 5.04 14.54
C LEU A 23 -0.19 5.01 15.22
N PRO A 24 -1.04 6.04 15.00
CA PRO A 24 -2.38 6.06 15.56
C PRO A 24 -3.19 4.87 15.05
N LEU A 25 -3.87 4.18 15.96
CA LEU A 25 -4.88 3.18 15.62
C LEU A 25 -6.15 3.89 15.19
N LYS A 26 -6.58 3.67 13.95
CA LYS A 26 -7.87 4.17 13.47
C LYS A 26 -8.80 3.02 13.12
N ASN A 27 -10.06 3.18 13.50
CA ASN A 27 -11.12 2.28 13.05
C ASN A 27 -11.55 2.63 11.61
N GLU A 28 -12.51 1.88 11.08
CA GLU A 28 -12.96 2.05 9.70
C GLU A 28 -13.59 3.40 9.39
N ALA A 29 -14.23 4.05 10.37
CA ALA A 29 -14.92 5.33 10.19
C ALA A 29 -13.99 6.54 10.29
N GLU A 30 -12.84 6.39 10.97
CA GLU A 30 -11.86 7.45 11.23
C GLU A 30 -10.66 7.43 10.28
N SER A 31 -10.51 6.34 9.53
CA SER A 31 -9.36 6.10 8.66
C SER A 31 -9.24 7.14 7.55
N ASP A 32 -8.01 7.57 7.32
CA ASP A 32 -7.69 8.42 6.15
C ASP A 32 -7.62 7.61 4.85
N TYR A 33 -7.70 6.27 4.94
CA TYR A 33 -7.63 5.35 3.82
C TYR A 33 -9.01 4.80 3.48
N GLY A 34 -9.45 4.97 2.23
CA GLY A 34 -10.76 4.49 1.80
C GLY A 34 -10.75 3.16 1.02
N PHE A 35 -9.78 2.25 1.19
CA PHE A 35 -9.35 1.34 0.09
C PHE A 35 -10.45 0.41 -0.44
N ASP A 36 -11.51 0.23 0.34
CA ASP A 36 -12.74 -0.48 -0.04
C ASP A 36 -13.50 0.19 -1.20
N PHE A 37 -13.30 1.49 -1.41
CA PHE A 37 -13.83 2.27 -2.53
C PHE A 37 -12.80 2.42 -3.66
N PHE A 38 -11.76 1.56 -3.68
CA PHE A 38 -10.76 1.60 -4.73
C PHE A 38 -11.37 1.16 -6.07
N GLY A 39 -11.21 2.01 -7.07
CA GLY A 39 -11.70 1.78 -8.42
C GLY A 39 -11.07 2.81 -9.35
N PRO A 40 -10.31 2.39 -10.38
CA PRO A 40 -9.75 3.32 -11.35
C PRO A 40 -10.94 4.00 -12.02
N GLY A 41 -11.07 5.32 -11.82
CA GLY A 41 -12.16 6.07 -12.43
C GLY A 41 -12.06 6.06 -13.95
N ASP A 42 -13.21 5.97 -14.62
CA ASP A 42 -13.36 5.74 -16.07
C ASP A 42 -12.45 6.64 -16.93
N THR A 43 -12.29 7.90 -16.56
CA THR A 43 -11.50 8.89 -17.31
C THR A 43 -10.00 8.60 -17.35
N ASN A 44 -9.44 7.93 -16.34
CA ASN A 44 -8.00 7.61 -16.35
C ASN A 44 -7.69 6.32 -17.10
N GLU A 45 -8.67 5.43 -17.25
CA GLU A 45 -8.46 4.13 -17.92
C GLU A 45 -8.38 4.28 -19.44
N GLU A 46 -9.17 5.16 -20.03
CA GLU A 46 -9.14 5.44 -21.47
C GLU A 46 -7.77 5.99 -21.94
N ASP A 47 -7.18 6.89 -21.15
CA ASP A 47 -5.92 7.56 -21.51
C ASP A 47 -4.65 6.79 -21.09
N LEU A 48 -4.68 6.10 -19.94
CA LEU A 48 -3.49 5.48 -19.33
C LEU A 48 -3.51 3.95 -19.34
N GLY A 49 -4.63 3.35 -19.73
CA GLY A 49 -4.93 1.95 -19.50
C GLY A 49 -5.14 1.63 -18.01
N LEU A 50 -5.67 0.44 -17.74
CA LEU A 50 -6.03 0.01 -16.39
C LEU A 50 -4.83 0.05 -15.41
N GLU A 51 -3.65 -0.40 -15.83
CA GLU A 51 -2.44 -0.37 -15.00
C GLU A 51 -2.02 1.07 -14.65
N GLY A 52 -2.10 1.98 -15.62
CA GLY A 52 -1.80 3.40 -15.42
C GLY A 52 -2.80 4.09 -14.50
N ALA A 53 -4.09 3.80 -14.66
CA ALA A 53 -5.15 4.32 -13.80
C ALA A 53 -4.99 3.86 -12.34
N VAL A 54 -4.70 2.58 -12.12
CA VAL A 54 -4.41 2.01 -10.79
C VAL A 54 -3.20 2.68 -10.15
N ASN A 55 -2.12 2.89 -10.91
CA ASN A 55 -0.93 3.60 -10.44
C ASN A 55 -1.24 5.03 -10.00
N CYS A 56 -1.98 5.79 -10.82
CA CYS A 56 -2.38 7.15 -10.51
C CYS A 56 -3.23 7.24 -9.23
N GLN A 57 -4.18 6.31 -9.06
CA GLN A 57 -5.01 6.28 -7.87
C GLN A 57 -4.21 5.93 -6.61
N LEU A 58 -3.32 4.93 -6.68
CA LEU A 58 -2.42 4.60 -5.56
C LEU A 58 -1.52 5.78 -5.16
N LYS A 59 -0.97 6.53 -6.13
CA LYS A 59 -0.20 7.76 -5.85
C LYS A 59 -1.03 8.79 -5.09
N ASN A 60 -2.26 9.04 -5.53
CA ASN A 60 -3.16 10.01 -4.91
C ASN A 60 -3.49 9.63 -3.45
N TRP A 61 -3.81 8.36 -3.24
CA TRP A 61 -4.27 7.84 -1.96
C TRP A 61 -3.16 7.71 -0.93
N LEU A 62 -2.01 7.19 -1.34
CA LEU A 62 -0.82 7.10 -0.50
C LEU A 62 -0.07 8.45 -0.42
N ARG A 63 -0.58 9.49 -1.09
CA ARG A 63 -0.01 10.85 -1.20
C ARG A 63 1.47 10.82 -1.56
N GLN A 64 1.86 9.89 -2.44
CA GLN A 64 3.19 9.87 -3.04
C GLN A 64 3.28 10.92 -4.15
N CYS A 65 3.35 12.19 -3.75
CA CYS A 65 3.56 13.30 -4.67
C CYS A 65 5.05 13.64 -4.85
N ASN A 66 5.87 13.30 -3.86
CA ASN A 66 7.31 13.59 -3.85
C ASN A 66 8.08 12.27 -3.81
N LYS A 67 9.23 12.20 -4.50
CA LYS A 67 10.11 11.02 -4.73
C LYS A 67 10.60 10.28 -3.46
N GLY A 68 10.04 10.55 -2.29
CA GLY A 68 10.32 9.86 -1.04
C GLY A 68 9.53 8.55 -0.87
N PRO A 69 9.90 7.76 0.15
CA PRO A 69 9.19 6.52 0.49
C PRO A 69 7.74 6.83 0.86
N VAL A 70 6.83 5.89 0.58
CA VAL A 70 5.47 5.92 1.16
C VAL A 70 5.62 6.09 2.67
N ARG A 71 4.84 6.98 3.29
CA ARG A 71 4.76 7.09 4.75
C ARG A 71 3.37 6.65 5.21
N LEU A 72 3.34 5.57 5.98
CA LEU A 72 2.11 5.13 6.65
C LEU A 72 1.76 6.12 7.74
N LYS A 73 0.48 6.50 7.81
CA LYS A 73 -0.01 7.53 8.74
C LYS A 73 -0.72 6.95 9.95
N GLU A 74 -1.20 5.72 9.83
CA GLU A 74 -2.07 5.06 10.80
C GLU A 74 -1.89 3.54 10.67
N ARG A 75 -2.31 2.84 11.71
CA ARG A 75 -2.49 1.38 11.73
C ARG A 75 -3.97 1.05 11.91
N GLY A 76 -4.37 -0.15 11.50
CA GLY A 76 -5.76 -0.59 11.57
C GLY A 76 -6.18 -1.39 10.33
N PRO A 77 -7.44 -1.82 10.27
CA PRO A 77 -7.94 -2.69 9.20
C PRO A 77 -7.86 -2.03 7.82
N ARG A 78 -8.08 -0.72 7.76
CA ARG A 78 -8.14 0.03 6.50
C ARG A 78 -6.80 0.04 5.76
N ILE A 79 -5.67 0.27 6.44
CA ILE A 79 -4.36 0.20 5.77
C ILE A 79 -4.02 -1.22 5.32
N ALA A 80 -4.44 -2.26 6.05
CA ALA A 80 -4.27 -3.65 5.61
C ALA A 80 -5.05 -3.95 4.33
N GLY A 81 -6.19 -3.26 4.12
CA GLY A 81 -7.00 -3.34 2.91
C GLY A 81 -6.26 -2.99 1.63
N VAL A 82 -5.16 -2.22 1.69
CA VAL A 82 -4.34 -1.87 0.53
C VAL A 82 -3.82 -3.10 -0.23
N ILE A 83 -3.69 -4.25 0.43
CA ILE A 83 -3.18 -5.50 -0.17
C ILE A 83 -4.12 -6.08 -1.20
N SER A 84 -5.43 -5.86 -1.04
CA SER A 84 -6.42 -6.34 -2.00
C SER A 84 -6.17 -5.78 -3.41
N ILE A 85 -5.68 -4.54 -3.50
CA ILE A 85 -5.40 -3.86 -4.76
C ILE A 85 -4.31 -4.59 -5.55
N PRO A 86 -3.04 -4.70 -5.10
CA PRO A 86 -2.02 -5.41 -5.84
C PRO A 86 -2.37 -6.89 -6.03
N ASP A 87 -3.06 -7.56 -5.08
CA ASP A 87 -3.47 -8.96 -5.26
C ASP A 87 -4.45 -9.15 -6.44
N ILE A 88 -5.46 -8.30 -6.54
CA ILE A 88 -6.42 -8.29 -7.65
C ILE A 88 -5.73 -7.93 -8.97
N TYR A 89 -4.96 -6.84 -9.01
CA TYR A 89 -4.42 -6.33 -10.27
C TYR A 89 -3.18 -7.10 -10.75
N LEU A 90 -2.38 -7.72 -9.87
CA LEU A 90 -1.31 -8.63 -10.28
C LEU A 90 -1.86 -9.96 -10.81
N THR A 91 -3.07 -10.36 -10.42
CA THR A 91 -3.74 -11.49 -11.06
C THR A 91 -4.07 -11.19 -12.53
N LYS A 92 -4.48 -9.94 -12.82
CA LYS A 92 -4.74 -9.47 -14.20
C LYS A 92 -3.46 -9.14 -14.98
N PHE A 93 -2.45 -8.58 -14.31
CA PHE A 93 -1.19 -8.10 -14.88
C PHE A 93 0.01 -8.72 -14.14
N PRO A 94 0.27 -10.02 -14.28
CA PRO A 94 1.28 -10.72 -13.47
C PRO A 94 2.71 -10.28 -13.74
N THR A 95 2.97 -9.64 -14.88
CA THR A 95 4.28 -9.10 -15.27
C THR A 95 4.41 -7.61 -15.01
N SER A 96 3.39 -6.96 -14.44
CA SER A 96 3.40 -5.52 -14.15
C SER A 96 4.54 -5.16 -13.19
N ILE A 97 5.50 -4.41 -13.72
CA ILE A 97 6.63 -3.89 -12.94
C ILE A 97 6.11 -2.82 -11.97
N ILE A 98 5.10 -2.05 -12.36
CA ILE A 98 4.54 -0.95 -11.55
C ILE A 98 3.84 -1.51 -10.31
N LEU A 99 2.99 -2.52 -10.47
CA LEU A 99 2.28 -3.14 -9.34
C LEU A 99 3.24 -3.89 -8.41
N LYS A 100 4.24 -4.59 -8.95
CA LYS A 100 5.29 -5.23 -8.15
C LYS A 100 6.09 -4.21 -7.34
N LYS A 101 6.42 -3.06 -7.95
CA LYS A 101 7.09 -1.95 -7.27
C LYS A 101 6.25 -1.40 -6.12
N TRP A 102 4.94 -1.27 -6.28
CA TRP A 102 4.06 -0.85 -5.17
C TRP A 102 4.12 -1.79 -3.97
N VAL A 103 4.18 -3.11 -4.19
CA VAL A 103 4.36 -4.09 -3.11
C VAL A 103 5.70 -3.87 -2.40
N ASP A 104 6.79 -3.69 -3.16
CA ASP A 104 8.13 -3.44 -2.59
C ASP A 104 8.21 -2.10 -1.84
N ASP A 105 7.59 -1.05 -2.35
CA ASP A 105 7.54 0.28 -1.74
C ASP A 105 6.72 0.25 -0.42
N LEU A 106 5.61 -0.48 -0.38
CA LEU A 106 4.81 -0.67 0.84
C LEU A 106 5.55 -1.52 1.88
N ILE A 107 6.25 -2.59 1.49
CA ILE A 107 7.11 -3.35 2.40
C ILE A 107 8.20 -2.45 2.98
N SER A 108 8.85 -1.64 2.14
CA SER A 108 9.88 -0.69 2.59
C SER A 108 9.30 0.34 3.57
N SER A 109 8.07 0.81 3.32
CA SER A 109 7.35 1.74 4.19
C SER A 109 7.03 1.16 5.56
N THR A 110 6.50 -0.07 5.63
CA THR A 110 6.28 -0.76 6.90
C THR A 110 7.59 -0.94 7.68
N GLY A 111 8.67 -1.35 7.00
CA GLY A 111 10.00 -1.47 7.59
C GLY A 111 10.53 -0.15 8.15
N LEU A 112 10.27 0.97 7.47
CA LEU A 112 10.60 2.31 7.98
C LEU A 112 9.79 2.65 9.23
N ALA A 113 8.49 2.36 9.26
CA ALA A 113 7.65 2.60 10.44
C ALA A 113 8.19 1.85 11.67
N PHE A 114 8.57 0.57 11.53
CA PHE A 114 9.20 -0.20 12.62
C PHE A 114 10.53 0.40 13.08
N LYS A 115 11.38 0.83 12.15
CA LYS A 115 12.67 1.46 12.50
C LYS A 115 12.44 2.76 13.29
N THR A 116 11.53 3.61 12.83
CA THR A 116 11.18 4.86 13.51
C THR A 116 10.63 4.58 14.91
N ALA A 117 9.76 3.60 15.08
CA ALA A 117 9.24 3.20 16.38
C ALA A 117 10.35 2.76 17.36
N LYS A 118 11.32 1.95 16.89
CA LYS A 118 12.47 1.53 17.72
C LYS A 118 13.33 2.71 18.18
N CYS A 119 13.57 3.69 17.31
CA CYS A 119 14.32 4.89 17.66
C CYS A 119 13.60 5.70 18.75
N LEU A 120 12.27 5.82 18.69
CA LEU A 120 11.48 6.55 19.69
C LEU A 120 11.52 5.91 21.08
N VAL A 121 11.66 4.58 21.16
CA VAL A 121 11.77 3.85 22.44
C VAL A 121 13.18 3.95 23.05
N SER A 122 14.19 4.31 22.25
CA SER A 122 15.59 4.37 22.67
C SER A 122 16.05 5.80 23.07
N MET A 123 15.14 6.77 23.10
CA MET A 123 15.37 8.16 23.54
C MET A 123 14.80 8.35 24.95
#